data_AF-A0A2E0RX67-F1
#
_entry.id   AF-A0A2E0RX67-F1
#
_cell.length_a   1.000
_cell.length_b   1.000
_cell.length_c   1.000
_cell.angle_alpha   90.00
_cell.angle_beta   90.00
_cell.angle_gamma   90.00
#
_symmetry.space_group_name_H-M   'P 1'
#
loop_
_entity.id
_entity.type
_entity.pdbx_description
1 polymer ?
#
loop_
_entity_poly.entity_id
_entity_poly.type
_entity_poly.pdbx_seq_one_letter_code
_entity_poly.pdbx_strand_id
1 'polypeptide(L)'
;MLGVEARANSATGHEVWALFFNTWPLGPGEPVRIPVDEEVKIVWRSNGEGVFAIEANGPGTDTIDPVWGPDRHDSSNWDRPGDEWGTGWIFPTIGCWTLDVSHGDQAAQMVAEVFTPVESDDQ
;
A
#
# COMPACT_ATOMS: atom_id res chain seq x y z
N MET A 1 -1.10 2.47 16.81
CA MET A 1 -0.60 1.75 15.62
C MET A 1 0.28 2.75 14.90
N LEU A 2 1.57 2.44 14.72
CA LEU A 2 2.47 3.29 13.96
C LEU A 2 2.30 2.90 12.49
N GLY A 3 1.85 3.83 11.66
CA GLY A 3 1.64 3.62 10.24
C GLY A 3 0.74 4.68 9.65
N VAL A 4 0.82 4.84 8.33
CA VAL A 4 -0.03 5.76 7.57
C VAL A 4 -1.17 4.98 6.95
N GLU A 5 -2.41 5.44 7.13
CA GLU A 5 -3.58 4.84 6.47
C GLU A 5 -3.86 5.53 5.14
N ALA A 6 -4.24 4.73 4.15
CA ALA A 6 -4.84 5.21 2.91
C ALA A 6 -6.09 4.41 2.56
N ARG A 7 -6.93 4.98 1.70
CA ARG A 7 -8.15 4.35 1.22
C ARG A 7 -8.34 4.65 -0.26
N ALA A 8 -8.81 3.64 -0.99
CA ALA A 8 -9.32 3.79 -2.35
C ALA A 8 -10.76 3.25 -2.41
N ASN A 9 -11.56 3.85 -3.27
CA ASN A 9 -12.90 3.36 -3.58
C ASN A 9 -13.09 3.31 -5.10
N SER A 10 -13.78 2.28 -5.57
CA SER A 10 -14.27 2.22 -6.94
C SER A 10 -15.69 2.80 -7.05
N ALA A 11 -16.11 3.14 -8.28
CA ALA A 11 -17.49 3.56 -8.55
C ALA A 11 -18.53 2.46 -8.25
N THR A 12 -18.09 1.20 -8.14
CA THR A 12 -18.94 0.03 -7.86
C THR A 12 -19.02 -0.31 -6.36
N GLY A 13 -18.41 0.50 -5.49
CA GLY A 13 -18.45 0.29 -4.03
C GLY A 13 -17.38 -0.68 -3.49
N HIS A 14 -16.38 -1.05 -4.30
CA HIS A 14 -15.18 -1.70 -3.77
C HIS A 14 -14.48 -0.69 -2.87
N GLU A 15 -14.25 -1.06 -1.63
CA GLU A 15 -13.49 -0.32 -0.64
C GLU A 15 -12.19 -1.08 -0.31
N VAL A 16 -11.05 -0.43 -0.54
CA VAL A 16 -9.74 -0.93 -0.11
C VAL A 16 -9.16 0.03 0.90
N TRP A 17 -8.71 -0.49 2.03
CA TRP A 17 -7.85 0.21 2.98
C TRP A 17 -6.44 -0.35 2.93
N ALA A 18 -5.47 0.53 3.16
CA ALA A 18 -4.08 0.17 3.31
C ALA A 18 -3.50 0.83 4.55
N LEU A 19 -2.68 0.08 5.28
CA LEU A 19 -1.88 0.56 6.39
C LEU A 19 -0.41 0.31 6.07
N PHE A 20 0.32 1.39 5.84
CA PHE A 20 1.73 1.38 5.50
C PHE A 20 2.56 1.43 6.77
N PHE A 21 3.40 0.42 6.97
CA PHE A 21 4.41 0.36 8.03
C PHE A 21 5.76 0.86 7.52
N ASN A 22 6.64 1.23 8.45
CA ASN A 22 7.97 1.78 8.15
C ASN A 22 7.91 3.03 7.25
N THR A 23 6.85 3.83 7.38
CA THR A 23 6.70 5.12 6.69
C THR A 23 6.73 6.26 7.70
N TRP A 24 7.09 7.47 7.24
CA TRP A 24 7.05 8.67 8.08
C TRP A 24 5.60 9.07 8.38
N PRO A 25 5.30 9.54 9.61
CA PRO A 25 3.97 10.03 9.93
C PRO A 25 3.64 11.23 9.05
N LEU A 26 2.58 11.10 8.26
CA LEU A 26 2.10 12.17 7.40
C LEU A 26 1.05 13.02 8.10
N GLY A 27 1.04 14.31 7.74
CA GLY A 27 -0.05 15.21 8.07
C GLY A 27 -1.33 14.81 7.31
N PRO A 28 -2.52 15.24 7.80
CA PRO A 28 -3.78 14.98 7.10
C PRO A 28 -3.74 15.50 5.65
N GLY A 29 -4.07 14.63 4.67
CA GLY A 29 -4.19 15.01 3.26
C GLY A 29 -2.90 14.92 2.43
N GLU A 30 -1.77 14.58 3.03
CA GLU A 30 -0.51 14.32 2.32
C GLU A 30 -0.52 12.93 1.64
N PRO A 31 0.11 12.79 0.45
CA PRO A 31 0.23 11.49 -0.23
C PRO A 31 1.08 10.53 0.59
N VAL A 32 0.75 9.24 0.62
CA VAL A 32 1.57 8.21 1.30
C VAL A 32 3.02 8.31 0.81
N ARG A 33 3.99 8.44 1.71
CA ARG A 33 5.41 8.56 1.37
C ARG A 33 6.16 7.29 1.74
N ILE A 34 6.85 6.70 0.76
CA ILE A 34 7.58 5.44 0.86
C ILE A 34 9.07 5.67 0.61
N PRO A 35 9.98 5.22 1.48
CA PRO A 35 11.41 5.27 1.20
C PRO A 35 11.78 4.41 -0.02
N VAL A 36 12.59 4.97 -0.92
CA VAL A 36 13.19 4.21 -2.04
C VAL A 36 14.17 3.15 -1.51
N ASP A 37 14.24 1.99 -2.16
CA ASP A 37 15.17 0.89 -1.86
C ASP A 37 15.07 0.30 -0.43
N GLU A 38 14.03 0.64 0.32
CA GLU A 38 13.74 0.08 1.64
C GLU A 38 12.50 -0.81 1.59
N GLU A 39 12.51 -1.87 2.41
CA GLU A 39 11.36 -2.76 2.52
C GLU A 39 10.25 -2.13 3.36
N VAL A 40 9.07 -1.94 2.75
CA VAL A 40 7.86 -1.53 3.43
C VAL A 40 6.84 -2.65 3.48
N LYS A 41 6.24 -2.83 4.66
CA LYS A 41 5.07 -3.70 4.83
C LYS A 41 3.81 -2.89 4.63
N ILE A 42 2.88 -3.41 3.84
CA ILE A 42 1.53 -2.86 3.69
C ILE A 42 0.52 -3.94 4.12
N VAL A 43 -0.38 -3.56 5.02
CA VAL A 43 -1.54 -4.38 5.39
C VAL A 43 -2.77 -3.85 4.67
N TRP A 44 -3.53 -4.74 4.06
CA TRP A 44 -4.68 -4.43 3.21
C TRP A 44 -5.95 -4.91 3.84
N ARG A 45 -7.03 -4.15 3.65
CA ARG A 45 -8.40 -4.63 3.85
C ARG A 45 -9.20 -4.41 2.58
N SER A 46 -9.91 -5.43 2.11
CA SER A 46 -10.75 -5.33 0.92
C SER A 46 -12.08 -6.05 1.14
N ASN A 47 -13.17 -5.44 0.66
CA ASN A 47 -14.53 -5.97 0.74
C ASN A 47 -14.97 -6.78 -0.49
N GLY A 48 -14.06 -7.05 -1.44
CA GLY A 48 -14.33 -7.96 -2.57
C GLY A 48 -14.48 -9.43 -2.14
N GLU A 49 -14.66 -10.31 -3.11
CA GLU A 49 -14.70 -11.76 -2.90
C GLU A 49 -13.82 -12.48 -3.93
N GLY A 50 -13.06 -13.49 -3.51
CA GLY A 50 -12.26 -14.33 -4.39
C GLY A 50 -10.76 -14.10 -4.25
N VAL A 51 -10.04 -14.07 -5.36
CA VAL A 51 -8.58 -13.89 -5.36
C VAL A 51 -8.24 -12.42 -5.11
N PHE A 52 -7.40 -12.17 -4.12
CA PHE A 52 -6.77 -10.87 -3.90
C PHE A 52 -5.42 -10.82 -4.62
N ALA A 53 -5.23 -9.82 -5.49
CA ALA A 53 -3.98 -9.61 -6.22
C ALA A 53 -3.64 -8.12 -6.26
N ILE A 54 -2.34 -7.84 -6.29
CA ILE A 54 -1.83 -6.47 -6.27
C ILE A 54 -0.49 -6.38 -6.99
N GLU A 55 -0.34 -5.32 -7.76
CA GLU A 55 0.91 -4.89 -8.41
C GLU A 55 1.10 -3.38 -8.20
N ALA A 56 2.31 -2.89 -8.41
CA ALA A 56 2.58 -1.46 -8.37
C ALA A 56 3.25 -0.98 -9.68
N ASN A 57 2.72 0.11 -10.21
CA ASN A 57 3.14 0.74 -11.46
C ASN A 57 3.81 2.07 -11.15
N GLY A 58 5.10 2.18 -11.49
CA GLY A 58 5.97 3.31 -11.18
C GLY A 58 6.27 4.20 -12.37
N PRO A 59 7.18 5.18 -12.20
CA PRO A 59 7.61 6.06 -13.27
C PRO A 59 8.21 5.30 -14.46
N GLY A 60 7.81 5.67 -15.67
CA GLY A 60 8.32 5.06 -16.90
C GLY A 60 7.62 3.75 -17.25
N THR A 61 8.34 2.63 -17.15
CA THR A 61 7.84 1.28 -17.48
C THR A 61 8.02 0.31 -16.31
N ASP A 62 8.24 0.83 -15.11
CA ASP A 62 8.45 0.03 -13.92
C ASP A 62 7.11 -0.56 -13.46
N THR A 63 7.00 -1.88 -13.46
CA THR A 63 5.92 -2.62 -12.79
C THR A 63 6.58 -3.61 -11.85
N ILE A 64 6.17 -3.61 -10.59
CA ILE A 64 6.71 -4.50 -9.56
C ILE A 64 5.61 -5.31 -8.88
N ASP A 65 5.95 -6.55 -8.54
CA ASP A 65 5.20 -7.40 -7.64
C ASP A 65 5.68 -7.22 -6.20
N PRO A 66 4.89 -7.63 -5.19
CA PRO A 66 5.37 -7.76 -3.83
C PRO A 66 6.61 -8.68 -3.76
N VAL A 67 7.59 -8.33 -2.92
CA VAL A 67 8.71 -9.24 -2.60
C VAL A 67 8.26 -10.44 -1.76
N TRP A 68 7.11 -10.32 -1.09
CA TRP A 68 6.36 -11.41 -0.45
C TRP A 68 4.87 -11.07 -0.34
N GLY A 69 4.04 -12.10 -0.17
CA GLY A 69 2.58 -12.01 -0.16
C GLY A 69 1.97 -11.95 -1.57
N PRO A 70 0.67 -11.65 -1.70
CA PRO A 70 -0.29 -11.35 -0.62
C PRO A 70 -0.58 -12.55 0.28
N ASP A 71 -0.26 -12.42 1.57
CA ASP A 71 -0.54 -13.44 2.57
C ASP A 71 -1.81 -13.07 3.34
N ARG A 72 -2.80 -13.99 3.37
CA ARG A 72 -4.07 -13.76 4.04
C ARG A 72 -3.91 -13.81 5.57
N HIS A 73 -4.60 -12.92 6.26
CA HIS A 73 -4.65 -12.88 7.73
C HIS A 73 -6.10 -13.02 8.24
N ASP A 74 -6.29 -13.89 9.23
CA ASP A 74 -7.61 -14.16 9.84
C ASP A 74 -7.90 -13.30 11.09
N SER A 75 -6.91 -12.55 11.59
CA SER A 75 -7.08 -11.73 12.78
C SER A 75 -6.10 -10.56 12.81
N SER A 76 -6.60 -9.37 13.14
CA SER A 76 -5.78 -8.23 13.58
C SER A 76 -6.56 -7.33 14.53
N ASN A 77 -5.85 -6.39 15.14
CA ASN A 77 -6.45 -5.30 15.91
C ASN A 77 -6.67 -4.03 15.06
N TRP A 78 -6.44 -4.10 13.74
CA TRP A 78 -6.72 -3.00 12.82
C TRP A 78 -8.18 -3.10 12.35
N ASP A 79 -9.01 -2.18 12.85
CA ASP A 79 -10.45 -2.18 12.67
C ASP A 79 -10.87 -1.42 11.40
N ARG A 80 -10.87 -2.14 10.28
CA ARG A 80 -11.38 -1.70 8.98
C ARG A 80 -12.18 -2.83 8.31
N PRO A 81 -13.23 -2.50 7.52
CA PRO A 81 -14.06 -3.51 6.86
C PRO A 81 -13.28 -4.34 5.84
N GLY A 82 -13.65 -5.61 5.70
CA GLY A 82 -13.11 -6.52 4.69
C GLY A 82 -12.13 -7.56 5.22
N ASP A 83 -11.80 -8.49 4.35
CA ASP A 83 -10.76 -9.50 4.59
C ASP A 83 -9.38 -8.84 4.59
N GLU A 84 -8.40 -9.46 5.26
CA GLU A 84 -7.08 -8.89 5.49
C GLU A 84 -5.96 -9.64 4.75
N TRP A 85 -5.02 -8.87 4.17
CA TRP A 85 -3.80 -9.38 3.57
C TRP A 85 -2.58 -8.57 3.99
N GLY A 86 -1.40 -9.20 4.01
CA GLY A 86 -0.11 -8.53 4.12
C GLY A 86 0.70 -8.66 2.83
N THR A 87 1.42 -7.61 2.46
CA THR A 87 2.47 -7.65 1.43
C THR A 87 3.71 -6.87 1.85
N GLY A 88 4.85 -7.25 1.29
CA GLY A 88 6.10 -6.50 1.42
C GLY A 88 6.58 -6.01 0.06
N TRP A 89 7.21 -4.84 0.05
CA TRP A 89 7.60 -4.16 -1.18
C TRP A 89 8.96 -3.51 -1.04
N ILE A 90 9.70 -3.48 -2.15
CA ILE A 90 10.87 -2.63 -2.33
C ILE A 90 10.61 -1.81 -3.60
N PHE A 91 10.57 -0.49 -3.45
CA PHE A 91 10.34 0.42 -4.57
C PHE A 91 11.68 0.96 -5.08
N PRO A 92 12.12 0.61 -6.31
CA PRO A 92 13.48 0.90 -6.78
C PRO A 92 13.64 2.31 -7.38
N THR A 93 12.53 3.00 -7.66
CA THR A 93 12.54 4.26 -8.40
C THR A 93 11.75 5.32 -7.64
N ILE A 94 12.35 6.49 -7.43
CA ILE A 94 11.66 7.65 -6.86
C ILE A 94 10.55 8.18 -7.78
N GLY A 95 9.48 8.73 -7.19
CA GLY A 95 8.36 9.34 -7.92
C GLY A 95 7.01 8.78 -7.52
N CYS A 96 5.96 9.09 -8.28
CA CYS A 96 4.63 8.60 -8.00
C CYS A 96 4.46 7.15 -8.47
N TRP A 97 3.90 6.31 -7.60
CA TRP A 97 3.53 4.93 -7.87
C TRP A 97 2.03 4.75 -7.70
N THR A 98 1.42 3.99 -8.60
CA THR A 98 0.05 3.53 -8.50
C THR A 98 0.05 2.09 -8.04
N LEU A 99 -0.65 1.79 -6.95
CA LEU A 99 -0.90 0.42 -6.49
C LEU A 99 -2.25 -0.02 -7.03
N ASP A 100 -2.24 -1.00 -7.92
CA ASP A 100 -3.41 -1.57 -8.56
C ASP A 100 -3.88 -2.79 -7.77
N VAL A 101 -4.99 -2.64 -7.06
CA VAL A 101 -5.53 -3.68 -6.17
C VAL A 101 -6.75 -4.31 -6.82
N SER A 102 -6.78 -5.64 -6.86
CA SER A 102 -7.94 -6.41 -7.29
C SER A 102 -8.35 -7.43 -6.25
N HIS A 103 -9.66 -7.62 -6.10
CA HIS A 103 -10.22 -8.67 -5.26
C HIS A 103 -11.46 -9.22 -5.97
N GLY A 104 -11.30 -10.38 -6.60
CA GLY A 104 -12.30 -10.93 -7.51
C GLY A 104 -12.42 -10.13 -8.79
N ASP A 105 -13.64 -9.72 -9.14
CA ASP A 105 -13.95 -8.91 -10.33
C ASP A 105 -13.87 -7.41 -10.07
N GLN A 106 -13.53 -7.01 -8.85
CA GLN A 106 -13.49 -5.63 -8.43
C GLN A 106 -12.05 -5.12 -8.33
N ALA A 107 -11.82 -3.85 -8.67
CA ALA A 107 -10.50 -3.22 -8.60
C ALA A 107 -10.56 -1.78 -8.04
N ALA A 108 -9.45 -1.35 -7.44
CA ALA A 108 -9.24 0.01 -6.94
C ALA A 108 -7.76 0.40 -7.07
N GLN A 109 -7.48 1.70 -7.14
CA GLN A 109 -6.12 2.24 -7.28
C GLN A 109 -5.77 3.16 -6.10
N MET A 110 -4.56 3.02 -5.57
CA MET A 110 -3.98 3.95 -4.60
C MET A 110 -2.72 4.60 -5.17
N VAL A 111 -2.40 5.81 -4.73
CA VAL A 111 -1.18 6.51 -5.13
C VAL A 111 -0.29 6.73 -3.92
N ALA A 112 1.00 6.46 -4.09
CA ALA A 112 2.05 6.76 -3.13
C ALA A 112 3.21 7.50 -3.82
N GLU A 113 3.91 8.36 -3.08
CA GLU A 113 5.16 8.97 -3.50
C GLU A 113 6.34 8.17 -2.91
N VAL A 114 7.24 7.71 -3.78
CA VAL A 114 8.53 7.13 -3.38
C VAL A 114 9.58 8.23 -3.38
N PHE A 115 10.33 8.34 -2.28
CA PHE A 115 11.29 9.44 -2.08
C PHE A 115 12.59 8.94 -1.46
N THR A 116 13.65 9.73 -1.58
CA THR A 116 14.90 9.51 -0.84
C THR A 116 14.74 10.05 0.58
N PRO A 117 14.87 9.21 1.62
CA PRO A 117 14.97 9.68 2.99
C PRO A 117 16.11 10.70 3.09
N VAL A 118 15.83 11.87 3.65
CA VAL A 118 16.91 12.70 4.19
C VAL A 118 17.33 12.05 5.49
N GLU A 119 18.60 11.62 5.58
CA GLU A 119 19.18 11.25 6.87
C GLU A 119 18.97 12.44 7.81
N SER A 120 18.25 12.22 8.91
CA SER A 120 18.27 13.19 9.99
C SER A 120 19.66 13.15 10.58
N ASP A 121 20.47 14.17 10.31
CA ASP A 121 21.63 14.46 11.14
C ASP A 121 21.12 14.53 12.59
N ASP A 122 21.54 13.57 13.42
CA ASP A 122 21.26 13.54 14.85
C ASP A 122 21.59 14.93 15.45
N GLN A 123 20.56 15.62 15.96
CA GLN A 123 20.71 16.72 16.91
C GLN A 123 20.46 16.22 18.34
#